data_AF-A0A6N3BV63-F1
#
_entry.id   AF-A0A6N3BV63-F1
#
_cell.length_a   1.000
_cell.length_b   1.000
_cell.length_c   1.000
_cell.angle_alpha   90.00
_cell.angle_beta   90.00
_cell.angle_gamma   90.00
#
_symmetry.space_group_name_H-M   'P 1'
#
loop_
_entity.id
_entity.type
_entity.pdbx_description
1 polymer ?
#
loop_
_entity_poly.entity_id
_entity_poly.type
_entity_poly.pdbx_seq_one_letter_code
_entity_poly.pdbx_strand_id
1 'polypeptide(L)'
;MGIADRFKNGITRRGFVLGGAATGAAAVLAGCSKKTGTSDDAAGEPQVIKDDSKIVSITDEYEAVDIDLEPAASWTLPLGTLLHYCDGDYAAAMMAPASALHANTLGVLNLGDGSLTTLIEDPVEGTGYAFYDVRAGDGVFAWVEMNFANASWKLYAQNLSGASLTGNAVELDRGGKNYDPPLFAAYGSSVIWYKMPSSGGTKTSNDSYCYRQSPSESKPETIWKSTGRFASAPRVSDGILTISPRVHNDEGVYYGMTAIDLTDGNNTKRAQLVLPSSVSPFEAVYMGDTFVFSIEATYSGVGSLGNMGTYIGNEGGPYLFLSREPLACAAGRKNKYLVKVQASHFLIDTSAKTYGSLLSPDRALEYGDYPATAGKSNSFLTYATVRNSQGIPETVTARLFSL
;
A
#
# COMPACT_ATOMS: atom_id res chain seq x y z
N MET A 1 -54.84 -33.95 13.48
CA MET A 1 -55.37 -32.64 13.93
C MET A 1 -54.24 -31.63 13.71
N GLY A 2 -54.05 -31.13 12.48
CA GLY A 2 -54.54 -29.82 11.98
C GLY A 2 -53.30 -29.06 11.47
N ILE A 3 -53.08 -28.93 10.15
CA ILE A 3 -53.37 -27.74 9.33
C ILE A 3 -52.42 -26.57 9.67
N ALA A 4 -51.36 -26.39 8.87
CA ALA A 4 -51.16 -25.26 7.91
C ALA A 4 -50.63 -23.98 8.61
N ASP A 5 -49.74 -23.16 8.04
CA ASP A 5 -49.71 -22.69 6.66
C ASP A 5 -48.42 -21.88 6.38
N ARG A 6 -48.00 -21.89 5.10
CA ARG A 6 -47.27 -20.83 4.33
C ARG A 6 -45.83 -20.47 4.76
N PHE A 7 -44.83 -20.49 3.87
CA PHE A 7 -44.77 -19.77 2.59
C PHE A 7 -44.17 -20.59 1.43
N LYS A 8 -44.80 -20.47 0.26
CA LYS A 8 -44.35 -20.91 -1.07
C LYS A 8 -43.91 -19.69 -1.89
N ASN A 9 -43.16 -19.99 -2.95
CA ASN A 9 -42.75 -19.17 -4.12
C ASN A 9 -41.40 -18.47 -3.92
N GLY A 10 -40.34 -18.74 -4.67
CA GLY A 10 -40.25 -19.12 -6.08
C GLY A 10 -39.74 -17.89 -6.86
N ILE A 11 -38.45 -17.82 -7.15
CA ILE A 11 -37.88 -16.84 -8.07
C ILE A 11 -37.08 -17.56 -9.16
N THR A 12 -37.32 -17.06 -10.36
CA THR A 12 -37.25 -17.69 -11.66
C THR A 12 -35.89 -17.47 -12.33
N ARG A 13 -35.41 -18.48 -13.08
CA ARG A 13 -34.32 -18.35 -14.05
C ARG A 13 -34.74 -17.41 -15.19
N ARG A 14 -34.06 -16.28 -15.34
CA ARG A 14 -33.93 -15.49 -16.58
C ARG A 14 -32.42 -15.25 -16.72
N GLY A 15 -31.73 -15.65 -17.78
CA GLY A 15 -32.06 -15.50 -19.19
C GLY A 15 -30.94 -14.63 -19.77
N PHE A 16 -29.76 -15.22 -19.94
CA PHE A 16 -28.56 -14.55 -20.46
C PHE A 16 -28.59 -14.60 -21.98
N VAL A 17 -28.94 -13.48 -22.63
CA VAL A 17 -28.65 -13.19 -24.05
C VAL A 17 -28.60 -11.68 -24.25
N LEU A 18 -27.61 -11.25 -25.06
CA LEU A 18 -27.39 -10.00 -25.80
C LEU A 18 -26.00 -9.44 -25.41
N GLY A 19 -25.06 -9.19 -26.31
CA GLY A 19 -25.08 -9.05 -27.76
C GLY A 19 -23.97 -8.06 -28.07
N GLY A 20 -22.96 -8.45 -28.85
CA GLY A 20 -21.78 -7.62 -29.08
C GLY A 20 -22.07 -6.35 -29.88
N ALA A 21 -21.35 -5.28 -29.55
CA ALA A 21 -20.96 -4.23 -30.48
C ALA A 21 -19.65 -3.62 -29.97
N ALA A 22 -18.57 -3.89 -30.70
CA ALA A 22 -17.31 -3.17 -30.55
C ALA A 22 -17.48 -1.79 -31.18
N THR A 23 -17.33 -0.73 -30.38
CA THR A 23 -17.19 0.65 -30.87
C THR A 23 -16.02 1.28 -30.16
N GLY A 24 -14.91 1.41 -30.89
CA GLY A 24 -13.81 2.26 -30.49
C GLY A 24 -14.26 3.72 -30.49
N ALA A 25 -13.95 4.43 -29.42
CA ALA A 25 -14.08 5.88 -29.36
C ALA A 25 -12.82 6.45 -28.69
N ALA A 26 -12.05 7.21 -29.47
CA ALA A 26 -11.04 8.11 -28.96
C ALA A 26 -11.75 9.26 -28.24
N ALA A 27 -11.49 9.43 -26.94
CA ALA A 27 -11.94 10.60 -26.19
C ALA A 27 -10.78 11.58 -26.03
N VAL A 28 -10.93 12.73 -26.68
CA VAL A 28 -10.06 13.90 -26.61
C VAL A 28 -10.21 14.56 -25.23
N LEU A 29 -9.07 14.84 -24.58
CA LEU A 29 -8.96 15.68 -23.38
C LEU A 29 -9.44 17.10 -23.67
N ALA A 30 -10.38 17.61 -22.87
CA ALA A 30 -10.65 19.04 -22.75
C ALA A 30 -11.01 19.38 -21.30
N GLY A 31 -10.21 20.25 -20.71
CA GLY A 31 -10.26 20.63 -19.31
C GLY A 31 -11.45 21.53 -18.94
N CYS A 32 -11.92 21.29 -17.73
CA CYS A 32 -12.51 22.26 -16.82
C CYS A 32 -12.05 21.82 -15.43
N SER A 33 -11.49 22.72 -14.63
CA SER A 33 -11.02 22.47 -13.26
C SER A 33 -12.16 21.97 -12.37
N LYS A 34 -12.42 20.65 -12.39
CA LYS A 34 -13.26 19.98 -11.40
C LYS A 34 -12.38 19.66 -10.20
N LYS A 35 -12.71 20.27 -9.06
CA LYS A 35 -12.15 19.88 -7.77
C LYS A 35 -12.65 18.48 -7.40
N THR A 36 -11.71 17.66 -6.91
CA THR A 36 -11.87 16.38 -6.20
C THR A 36 -12.54 15.24 -6.98
N GLY A 37 -11.84 14.13 -7.11
CA GLY A 37 -12.41 12.91 -7.65
C GLY A 37 -13.35 12.23 -6.65
N THR A 38 -14.53 11.85 -7.12
CA THR A 38 -15.51 11.07 -6.34
C THR A 38 -15.69 9.69 -6.97
N SER A 39 -16.29 8.76 -6.24
CA SER A 39 -16.73 7.47 -6.80
C SER A 39 -17.65 7.59 -8.03
N ASP A 40 -18.23 8.77 -8.26
CA ASP A 40 -19.22 9.04 -9.31
C ASP A 40 -18.61 9.69 -10.55
N ASP A 41 -17.31 10.02 -10.53
CA ASP A 41 -16.59 10.33 -11.76
C ASP A 41 -16.61 9.11 -12.67
N ALA A 42 -16.75 9.33 -13.99
CA ALA A 42 -16.78 8.24 -14.97
C ALA A 42 -15.61 7.28 -14.72
N ALA A 43 -15.95 6.10 -14.20
CA ALA A 43 -15.01 5.05 -13.86
C ALA A 43 -14.72 4.23 -15.11
N GLY A 44 -13.51 3.68 -15.21
CA GLY A 44 -13.15 2.76 -16.28
C GLY A 44 -13.99 1.48 -16.25
N GLU A 45 -14.00 0.73 -17.35
CA GLU A 45 -14.74 -0.53 -17.42
C GLU A 45 -14.03 -1.63 -16.60
N PRO A 46 -14.76 -2.53 -15.92
CA PRO A 46 -14.15 -3.66 -15.21
C PRO A 46 -13.31 -4.58 -16.14
N GLN A 47 -12.06 -4.81 -15.76
CA GLN A 47 -11.08 -5.54 -16.58
C GLN A 47 -11.20 -7.07 -16.45
N VAL A 48 -12.22 -7.66 -17.07
CA VAL A 48 -12.43 -9.12 -17.10
C VAL A 48 -11.62 -9.76 -18.25
N ILE A 49 -10.35 -10.07 -17.99
CA ILE A 49 -9.45 -10.69 -18.98
C ILE A 49 -9.76 -12.20 -19.11
N LYS A 50 -10.23 -12.62 -20.28
CA LYS A 50 -10.49 -14.03 -20.64
C LYS A 50 -9.57 -14.56 -21.75
N ASP A 51 -8.81 -13.65 -22.34
CA ASP A 51 -7.84 -13.95 -23.39
C ASP A 51 -6.47 -14.07 -22.74
N ASP A 52 -5.97 -15.30 -22.65
CA ASP A 52 -4.70 -15.61 -22.00
C ASP A 52 -3.51 -14.95 -22.70
N SER A 53 -3.63 -14.55 -23.98
CA SER A 53 -2.57 -13.81 -24.68
C SER A 53 -2.32 -12.41 -24.11
N LYS A 54 -3.25 -11.90 -23.29
CA LYS A 54 -3.09 -10.64 -22.55
C LYS A 54 -2.35 -10.81 -21.24
N ILE A 55 -1.97 -12.03 -20.85
CA ILE A 55 -1.21 -12.33 -19.65
C ILE A 55 0.13 -12.94 -20.06
N VAL A 56 1.21 -12.24 -19.71
CA VAL A 56 2.59 -12.69 -19.95
C VAL A 56 3.11 -13.25 -18.63
N SER A 57 3.31 -14.57 -18.57
CA SER A 57 3.81 -15.22 -17.36
C SER A 57 5.31 -14.99 -17.23
N ILE A 58 5.72 -14.23 -16.22
CA ILE A 58 7.13 -13.88 -16.01
C ILE A 58 7.97 -15.14 -15.83
N THR A 59 7.51 -16.11 -15.03
CA THR A 59 8.30 -17.32 -14.75
C THR A 59 8.41 -18.27 -15.93
N ASP A 60 7.52 -18.17 -16.91
CA ASP A 60 7.46 -19.07 -18.06
C ASP A 60 8.11 -18.45 -19.30
N GLU A 61 8.03 -17.11 -19.45
CA GLU A 61 8.50 -16.39 -20.64
C GLU A 61 9.82 -15.65 -20.45
N TYR A 62 10.22 -15.31 -19.22
CA TYR A 62 11.47 -14.58 -18.96
C TYR A 62 12.59 -15.57 -18.61
N GLU A 63 13.83 -15.18 -18.91
CA GLU A 63 15.00 -15.97 -18.56
C GLU A 63 15.32 -15.82 -17.07
N ALA A 64 15.48 -16.94 -16.37
CA ALA A 64 15.95 -16.96 -14.99
C ALA A 64 17.46 -16.70 -14.96
N VAL A 65 17.89 -15.68 -14.22
CA VAL A 65 19.29 -15.27 -14.11
C VAL A 65 19.72 -15.17 -12.64
N ASP A 66 21.01 -15.35 -12.41
CA ASP A 66 21.63 -14.98 -11.14
C ASP A 66 21.73 -13.46 -11.05
N ILE A 67 21.26 -12.88 -9.94
CA ILE A 67 21.31 -11.45 -9.72
C ILE A 67 22.60 -11.09 -9.00
N ASP A 68 23.45 -10.32 -9.67
CA ASP A 68 24.63 -9.69 -9.09
C ASP A 68 24.27 -8.30 -8.55
N LEU A 69 23.44 -8.26 -7.50
CA LEU A 69 23.01 -7.03 -6.83
C LEU A 69 23.43 -7.07 -5.36
N GLU A 70 24.58 -6.48 -5.08
CA GLU A 70 25.10 -6.36 -3.72
C GLU A 70 24.53 -5.13 -2.99
N PRO A 71 24.37 -5.20 -1.66
CA PRO A 71 24.01 -4.03 -0.87
C PRO A 71 25.05 -2.93 -1.01
N ALA A 72 24.62 -1.72 -1.35
CA ALA A 72 25.45 -0.51 -1.31
C ALA A 72 25.80 -0.11 0.14
N ALA A 73 24.92 -0.45 1.09
CA ALA A 73 25.17 -0.32 2.52
C ALA A 73 24.45 -1.43 3.30
N SER A 74 24.98 -1.76 4.47
CA SER A 74 24.38 -2.71 5.40
C SER A 74 24.64 -2.28 6.84
N TRP A 75 23.62 -2.34 7.68
CA TRP A 75 23.68 -1.90 9.08
C TRP A 75 23.10 -2.94 10.01
N THR A 76 23.70 -3.04 11.20
CA THR A 76 23.19 -3.87 12.30
C THR A 76 22.43 -2.99 13.27
N LEU A 77 21.14 -3.24 13.40
CA LEU A 77 20.20 -2.48 14.23
C LEU A 77 19.76 -3.31 15.44
N PRO A 78 19.25 -2.66 16.51
CA PRO A 78 18.69 -3.35 17.66
C PRO A 78 17.57 -4.33 17.26
N LEU A 79 17.48 -5.45 17.98
CA LEU A 79 16.42 -6.43 17.80
C LEU A 79 15.03 -5.77 17.95
N GLY A 80 14.10 -6.15 17.07
CA GLY A 80 12.73 -5.63 17.08
C GLY A 80 12.56 -4.29 16.34
N THR A 81 13.61 -3.79 15.66
CA THR A 81 13.49 -2.62 14.79
C THR A 81 12.68 -2.94 13.53
N LEU A 82 11.63 -2.16 13.27
CA LEU A 82 10.85 -2.16 12.04
C LEU A 82 11.12 -0.87 11.27
N LEU A 83 11.28 -0.96 9.95
CA LEU A 83 11.59 0.18 9.10
C LEU A 83 10.49 0.42 8.06
N HIS A 84 10.19 1.70 7.83
CA HIS A 84 9.28 2.14 6.78
C HIS A 84 9.94 3.28 6.00
N TYR A 85 10.06 3.10 4.69
CA TYR A 85 10.69 4.08 3.82
C TYR A 85 9.71 4.55 2.76
N CYS A 86 9.52 5.87 2.70
CA CYS A 86 8.68 6.53 1.71
C CYS A 86 9.55 7.22 0.66
N ASP A 87 10.31 8.25 1.07
CA ASP A 87 11.23 9.01 0.21
C ASP A 87 12.30 9.70 1.09
N GLY A 88 13.29 10.32 0.47
CA GLY A 88 14.31 11.12 1.12
C GLY A 88 15.45 10.30 1.75
N ASP A 89 16.16 10.92 2.69
CA ASP A 89 17.38 10.36 3.30
C ASP A 89 17.11 9.51 4.55
N TYR A 90 15.85 9.47 5.02
CA TYR A 90 15.49 8.87 6.30
C TYR A 90 14.36 7.85 6.16
N ALA A 91 14.57 6.65 6.70
CA ALA A 91 13.49 5.70 6.94
C ALA A 91 12.93 5.89 8.35
N ALA A 92 11.60 5.90 8.49
CA ALA A 92 10.99 5.85 9.81
C ALA A 92 11.29 4.50 10.48
N ALA A 93 11.49 4.53 11.79
CA ALA A 93 11.81 3.36 12.59
C ALA A 93 10.85 3.25 13.77
N MET A 94 10.33 2.05 13.98
CA MET A 94 9.72 1.65 15.26
C MET A 94 10.69 0.70 15.95
N MET A 95 11.03 1.00 17.20
CA MET A 95 12.13 0.35 17.91
C MET A 95 11.69 -0.17 19.26
N ALA A 96 12.35 -1.22 19.75
CA ALA A 96 12.19 -1.65 21.14
C ALA A 96 12.69 -0.54 22.09
N PRO A 97 11.96 -0.25 23.17
CA PRO A 97 12.33 0.79 24.11
C PRO A 97 13.44 0.31 25.05
N ALA A 98 14.23 1.26 25.57
CA ALA A 98 15.19 0.97 26.65
C ALA A 98 14.51 0.74 28.01
N SER A 99 13.24 1.15 28.15
CA SER A 99 12.43 1.07 29.37
C SER A 99 11.17 0.25 29.15
N ALA A 100 10.66 -0.39 30.19
CA ALA A 100 9.41 -1.17 30.14
C ALA A 100 8.13 -0.32 30.24
N LEU A 101 8.24 1.01 30.22
CA LEU A 101 7.09 1.92 30.34
C LEU A 101 6.15 1.86 29.12
N HIS A 102 6.73 1.70 27.93
CA HIS A 102 6.01 1.60 26.66
C HIS A 102 6.44 0.34 25.91
N ALA A 103 5.67 -0.05 24.89
CA ALA A 103 5.99 -1.23 24.08
C ALA A 103 7.06 -0.94 23.02
N ASN A 104 7.19 0.32 22.60
CA ASN A 104 8.03 0.78 21.50
C ASN A 104 8.36 2.28 21.62
N THR A 105 9.40 2.69 20.89
CA THR A 105 9.75 4.10 20.62
C THR A 105 9.77 4.34 19.12
N LEU A 106 9.73 5.61 18.70
CA LEU A 106 9.78 6.00 17.30
C LEU A 106 11.05 6.79 17.00
N GLY A 107 11.57 6.60 15.80
CA GLY A 107 12.80 7.22 15.37
C GLY A 107 12.97 7.23 13.86
N VAL A 108 14.19 7.54 13.43
CA VAL A 108 14.60 7.47 12.03
C VAL A 108 15.95 6.78 11.88
N LEU A 109 16.08 6.00 10.81
CA LEU A 109 17.36 5.52 10.30
C LEU A 109 17.82 6.47 9.19
N ASN A 110 19.00 7.07 9.36
CA ASN A 110 19.68 7.82 8.30
C ASN A 110 20.30 6.83 7.29
N LEU A 111 19.89 6.90 6.03
CA LEU A 111 20.39 6.01 4.99
C LEU A 111 21.82 6.33 4.51
N GLY A 112 22.32 7.53 4.82
CA GLY A 112 23.67 7.96 4.44
C GLY A 112 24.78 7.40 5.35
N ASP A 113 24.52 7.29 6.65
CA ASP A 113 25.52 6.84 7.63
C ASP A 113 25.08 5.64 8.50
N GLY A 114 23.81 5.23 8.42
CA GLY A 114 23.25 4.14 9.22
C GLY A 114 22.90 4.51 10.66
N SER A 115 22.97 5.79 11.03
CA SER A 115 22.63 6.24 12.37
C SER A 115 21.14 6.06 12.64
N LEU A 116 20.82 5.39 13.76
CA LEU A 116 19.46 5.16 14.23
C LEU A 116 19.18 6.10 15.41
N THR A 117 18.27 7.04 15.21
CA THR A 117 17.98 8.11 16.17
C THR A 117 16.56 8.00 16.70
N THR A 118 16.41 7.92 18.03
CA THR A 118 15.10 8.02 18.70
C THR A 118 14.61 9.46 18.68
N LEU A 119 13.37 9.66 18.22
CA LEU A 119 12.71 10.96 18.14
C LEU A 119 11.58 11.09 19.16
N ILE A 120 10.85 10.01 19.43
CA ILE A 120 9.72 10.00 20.37
C ILE A 120 9.84 8.76 21.26
N GLU A 121 10.03 8.99 22.55
CA GLU A 121 10.10 7.92 23.56
C GLU A 121 8.72 7.56 24.11
N ASP A 122 7.91 8.58 24.40
CA ASP A 122 6.61 8.43 25.06
C ASP A 122 5.47 8.87 24.13
N PRO A 123 4.35 8.13 24.06
CA PRO A 123 3.13 8.57 23.38
C PRO A 123 2.61 9.90 23.93
N VAL A 124 2.11 10.77 23.06
CA VAL A 124 1.50 12.06 23.41
C VAL A 124 0.32 11.86 24.36
N GLU A 125 -0.49 10.82 24.16
CA GLU A 125 -1.63 10.50 25.03
C GLU A 125 -1.22 9.91 26.39
N GLY A 126 0.04 9.48 26.53
CA GLY A 126 0.59 8.90 27.75
C GLY A 126 0.07 7.49 28.05
N THR A 127 -0.13 7.21 29.34
CA THR A 127 -0.41 5.85 29.85
C THR A 127 -1.64 5.21 29.19
N GLY A 128 -1.45 3.98 28.71
CA GLY A 128 -2.52 3.19 28.07
C GLY A 128 -2.56 3.31 26.54
N TYR A 129 -1.74 4.18 25.97
CA TYR A 129 -1.46 4.22 24.54
C TYR A 129 -0.07 3.66 24.24
N ALA A 130 0.08 3.08 23.05
CA ALA A 130 1.37 2.71 22.47
C ALA A 130 1.36 3.03 20.97
N PHE A 131 2.55 3.08 20.36
CA PHE A 131 2.66 3.39 18.94
C PHE A 131 2.18 2.20 18.11
N TYR A 132 1.30 2.47 17.17
CA TYR A 132 0.69 1.47 16.30
C TYR A 132 1.38 1.42 14.93
N ASP A 133 1.70 2.57 14.35
CA ASP A 133 2.34 2.67 13.04
C ASP A 133 3.04 4.03 12.86
N VAL A 134 4.04 4.14 11.96
CA VAL A 134 4.88 5.34 11.77
C VAL A 134 5.35 5.52 10.32
N ARG A 135 5.37 6.77 9.82
CA ARG A 135 5.95 7.13 8.52
C ARG A 135 6.77 8.42 8.63
N ALA A 136 7.76 8.55 7.77
CA ALA A 136 8.56 9.76 7.58
C ALA A 136 8.54 10.13 6.10
N GLY A 137 8.43 11.43 5.82
CA GLY A 137 8.74 12.04 4.54
C GLY A 137 9.76 13.16 4.73
N ASP A 138 10.11 13.86 3.65
CA ASP A 138 11.17 14.89 3.66
C ASP A 138 11.02 15.98 4.72
N GLY A 139 9.78 16.32 5.09
CA GLY A 139 9.51 17.39 6.07
C GLY A 139 8.50 17.02 7.15
N VAL A 140 8.08 15.75 7.25
CA VAL A 140 7.04 15.33 8.19
C VAL A 140 7.34 13.97 8.81
N PHE A 141 7.10 13.86 10.10
CA PHE A 141 7.08 12.61 10.85
C PHE A 141 5.67 12.39 11.39
N ALA A 142 5.07 11.25 11.07
CA ALA A 142 3.68 10.97 11.40
C ALA A 142 3.52 9.58 12.01
N TRP A 143 2.64 9.48 13.01
CA TRP A 143 2.46 8.23 13.76
C TRP A 143 1.05 8.08 14.27
N VAL A 144 0.67 6.82 14.54
CA VAL A 144 -0.60 6.47 15.17
C VAL A 144 -0.33 6.01 16.59
N GLU A 145 -1.07 6.56 17.54
CA GLU A 145 -1.14 6.06 18.92
C GLU A 145 -2.45 5.30 19.10
N MET A 146 -2.39 4.13 19.71
CA MET A 146 -3.56 3.28 19.93
C MET A 146 -3.67 2.82 21.38
N ASN A 147 -4.88 2.91 21.92
CA ASN A 147 -5.28 2.24 23.14
C ASN A 147 -5.90 0.89 22.78
N PHE A 148 -5.13 -0.18 22.98
CA PHE A 148 -5.54 -1.54 22.65
C PHE A 148 -6.69 -2.07 23.51
N ALA A 149 -6.96 -1.48 24.69
CA ALA A 149 -8.03 -1.92 25.57
C ALA A 149 -9.43 -1.49 25.07
N ASN A 150 -9.52 -0.38 24.35
CA ASN A 150 -10.81 0.16 23.88
C ASN A 150 -10.83 0.52 22.39
N ALA A 151 -9.75 0.22 21.66
CA ALA A 151 -9.54 0.50 20.24
C ALA A 151 -9.57 1.99 19.86
N SER A 152 -9.43 2.91 20.82
CA SER A 152 -9.26 4.35 20.52
C SER A 152 -7.91 4.59 19.91
N TRP A 153 -7.85 5.49 18.94
CA TRP A 153 -6.60 5.84 18.27
C TRP A 153 -6.57 7.31 17.88
N LYS A 154 -5.36 7.84 17.74
CA LYS A 154 -5.10 9.18 17.22
C LYS A 154 -3.95 9.14 16.23
N LEU A 155 -4.09 9.89 15.14
CA LEU A 155 -3.05 10.14 14.16
C LEU A 155 -2.42 11.49 14.47
N TYR A 156 -1.10 11.49 14.66
CA TYR A 156 -0.30 12.68 14.90
C TYR A 156 0.69 12.91 13.77
N ALA A 157 1.10 14.18 13.64
CA ALA A 157 2.22 14.56 12.81
C ALA A 157 2.99 15.74 13.39
N GLN A 158 4.27 15.82 13.05
CA GLN A 158 5.16 16.90 13.44
C GLN A 158 6.17 17.16 12.31
N ASN A 159 6.68 18.38 12.21
CA ASN A 159 7.66 18.72 11.19
C ASN A 159 8.99 18.02 11.48
N LEU A 160 9.56 17.38 10.45
CA LEU A 160 10.85 16.69 10.50
C LEU A 160 11.90 17.54 9.76
N SER A 161 13.09 17.66 10.35
CA SER A 161 14.24 18.30 9.72
C SER A 161 15.49 17.48 10.03
N GLY A 162 15.91 16.65 9.08
CA GLY A 162 16.95 15.66 9.32
C GLY A 162 16.49 14.63 10.36
N ALA A 163 17.36 14.32 11.33
CA ALA A 163 17.04 13.45 12.47
C ALA A 163 16.48 14.23 13.68
N SER A 164 15.64 15.25 13.47
CA SER A 164 15.09 16.07 14.55
C SER A 164 13.68 16.57 14.26
N LEU A 165 12.83 16.56 15.29
CA LEU A 165 11.47 17.10 15.24
C LEU A 165 11.45 18.59 15.60
N THR A 166 10.57 19.35 14.94
CA THR A 166 10.41 20.79 15.17
C THR A 166 8.94 21.16 15.40
N GLY A 167 8.70 22.21 16.20
CA GLY A 167 7.35 22.59 16.62
C GLY A 167 6.75 21.62 17.64
N ASN A 168 5.42 21.56 17.73
CA ASN A 168 4.69 20.61 18.59
C ASN A 168 4.01 19.54 17.72
N ALA A 169 3.76 18.38 18.31
CA ALA A 169 2.89 17.37 17.69
C ALA A 169 1.49 17.94 17.44
N VAL A 170 0.94 17.67 16.26
CA VAL A 170 -0.40 18.08 15.83
C VAL A 170 -1.25 16.84 15.64
N GLU A 171 -2.43 16.80 16.28
CA GLU A 171 -3.41 15.75 16.05
C GLU A 171 -4.11 15.99 14.71
N LEU A 172 -3.99 15.06 13.77
CA LEU A 172 -4.60 15.14 12.45
C LEU A 172 -5.99 14.50 12.42
N ASP A 173 -6.16 13.37 13.11
CA ASP A 173 -7.42 12.64 13.14
C ASP A 173 -7.49 11.72 14.38
N ARG A 174 -8.70 11.25 14.72
CA ARG A 174 -8.95 10.33 15.83
C ARG A 174 -10.08 9.36 15.54
N GLY A 175 -10.00 8.16 16.10
CA GLY A 175 -11.07 7.17 15.99
C GLY A 175 -11.17 6.26 17.21
N GLY A 176 -11.86 5.15 17.02
CA GLY A 176 -12.28 4.22 18.07
C GLY A 176 -12.97 3.02 17.45
N LYS A 177 -13.73 2.24 18.23
CA LYS A 177 -14.44 1.02 17.76
C LYS A 177 -15.24 1.12 16.44
N ASN A 178 -15.58 2.31 15.97
CA ASN A 178 -16.35 2.54 14.75
C ASN A 178 -15.49 2.88 13.52
N TYR A 179 -14.19 3.14 13.68
CA TYR A 179 -13.25 3.49 12.60
C TYR A 179 -11.93 2.79 12.87
N ASP A 180 -11.38 2.11 11.87
CA ASP A 180 -10.08 1.45 12.05
C ASP A 180 -8.95 2.48 12.17
N PRO A 181 -7.84 2.15 12.85
CA PRO A 181 -6.61 2.93 12.76
C PRO A 181 -6.26 3.20 11.29
N PRO A 182 -5.81 4.41 10.94
CA PRO A 182 -5.67 4.80 9.56
C PRO A 182 -4.51 4.07 8.90
N LEU A 183 -4.72 3.61 7.67
CA LEU A 183 -3.62 3.36 6.73
C LEU A 183 -3.18 4.72 6.19
N PHE A 184 -1.87 4.99 6.21
CA PHE A 184 -1.33 6.29 5.83
C PHE A 184 0.05 6.22 5.18
N ALA A 185 0.40 7.31 4.50
CA ALA A 185 1.68 7.58 3.88
C ALA A 185 2.13 9.01 4.19
N ALA A 186 3.44 9.24 4.16
CA ALA A 186 4.02 10.57 4.20
C ALA A 186 4.50 10.95 2.79
N TYR A 187 4.30 12.22 2.41
CA TYR A 187 4.76 12.77 1.13
C TYR A 187 5.13 14.23 1.29
N GLY A 188 6.40 14.56 1.00
CA GLY A 188 6.95 15.88 1.28
C GLY A 188 6.77 16.26 2.76
N SER A 189 6.03 17.34 3.02
CA SER A 189 5.69 17.82 4.37
C SER A 189 4.24 17.53 4.77
N SER A 190 3.58 16.58 4.10
CA SER A 190 2.17 16.24 4.31
C SER A 190 1.96 14.77 4.62
N VAL A 191 0.88 14.49 5.35
CA VAL A 191 0.39 13.15 5.65
C VAL A 191 -0.85 12.88 4.82
N ILE A 192 -0.92 11.69 4.22
CA ILE A 192 -2.10 11.21 3.48
C ILE A 192 -2.62 9.97 4.19
N TRP A 193 -3.90 9.96 4.55
CA TRP A 193 -4.48 8.85 5.29
C TRP A 193 -5.90 8.53 4.87
N TYR A 194 -6.34 7.31 5.20
CA TYR A 194 -7.73 6.94 5.10
C TYR A 194 -8.47 7.04 6.42
N LYS A 195 -9.68 7.56 6.36
CA LYS A 195 -10.69 7.41 7.39
C LYS A 195 -11.72 6.38 6.94
N MET A 196 -11.60 5.16 7.46
CA MET A 196 -12.48 4.04 7.08
C MET A 196 -13.33 3.56 8.27
N PRO A 197 -14.64 3.36 8.09
CA PRO A 197 -15.47 2.78 9.13
C PRO A 197 -15.08 1.33 9.38
N SER A 198 -14.93 0.95 10.65
CA SER A 198 -14.54 -0.41 11.03
C SER A 198 -15.56 -1.44 10.58
N SER A 199 -15.10 -2.59 10.08
CA SER A 199 -15.97 -3.69 9.61
C SER A 199 -16.87 -4.28 10.70
N GLY A 200 -16.51 -4.13 11.99
CA GLY A 200 -17.30 -4.55 13.14
C GLY A 200 -18.04 -3.42 13.86
N GLY A 201 -17.94 -2.18 13.37
CA GLY A 201 -18.51 -1.00 14.02
C GLY A 201 -19.97 -0.73 13.62
N THR A 202 -20.61 0.24 14.30
CA THR A 202 -21.98 0.66 13.93
C THR A 202 -22.03 1.64 12.75
N LYS A 203 -20.86 1.99 12.20
CA LYS A 203 -20.72 2.93 11.08
C LYS A 203 -20.27 2.26 9.78
N THR A 204 -20.36 0.94 9.69
CA THR A 204 -19.91 0.14 8.53
C THR A 204 -20.42 0.62 7.17
N SER A 205 -21.61 1.21 7.12
CA SER A 205 -22.23 1.74 5.90
C SER A 205 -21.84 3.19 5.58
N ASN A 206 -21.03 3.85 6.41
CA ASN A 206 -20.59 5.21 6.14
C ASN A 206 -19.55 5.24 5.01
N ASP A 207 -19.45 6.40 4.35
CA ASP A 207 -18.39 6.64 3.38
C ASP A 207 -17.01 6.61 4.04
N SER A 208 -16.02 6.21 3.25
CA SER A 208 -14.61 6.35 3.57
C SER A 208 -14.01 7.55 2.84
N TYR A 209 -12.98 8.15 3.44
CA TYR A 209 -12.34 9.34 2.91
C TYR A 209 -10.82 9.16 2.86
N CYS A 210 -10.20 9.67 1.79
CA CYS A 210 -8.77 9.88 1.72
C CYS A 210 -8.50 11.37 1.97
N TYR A 211 -7.73 11.66 3.00
CA TYR A 211 -7.38 13.01 3.42
C TYR A 211 -5.90 13.29 3.19
N ARG A 212 -5.56 14.57 3.04
CA ARG A 212 -4.20 15.09 3.07
C ARG A 212 -4.13 16.28 4.01
N GLN A 213 -3.09 16.36 4.83
CA GLN A 213 -2.82 17.52 5.68
C GLN A 213 -1.34 17.64 6.02
N SER A 214 -0.80 18.85 5.97
CA SER A 214 0.48 19.20 6.58
C SER A 214 0.28 19.67 8.03
N PRO A 215 1.22 19.43 8.97
CA PRO A 215 1.11 19.94 10.34
C PRO A 215 0.92 21.45 10.45
N SER A 216 1.32 22.22 9.44
CA SER A 216 1.11 23.68 9.38
C SER A 216 -0.30 24.11 8.98
N GLU A 217 -1.14 23.18 8.49
CA GLU A 217 -2.50 23.45 8.03
C GLU A 217 -3.53 23.26 9.15
N SER A 218 -4.58 24.07 9.16
CA SER A 218 -5.60 24.03 10.20
C SER A 218 -6.69 22.97 10.01
N LYS A 219 -6.78 22.38 8.82
CA LYS A 219 -7.76 21.34 8.50
C LYS A 219 -7.28 20.47 7.34
N PRO A 220 -7.73 19.22 7.25
CA PRO A 220 -7.42 18.36 6.13
C PRO A 220 -8.14 18.78 4.84
N GLU A 221 -7.47 18.53 3.73
CA GLU A 221 -8.06 18.46 2.40
C GLU A 221 -8.62 17.05 2.15
N THR A 222 -9.82 16.96 1.59
CA THR A 222 -10.35 15.69 1.07
C THR A 222 -9.83 15.46 -0.34
N ILE A 223 -9.01 14.43 -0.53
CA ILE A 223 -8.51 14.01 -1.85
C ILE A 223 -9.56 13.18 -2.58
N TRP A 224 -10.17 12.22 -1.87
CA TRP A 224 -11.13 11.28 -2.45
C TRP A 224 -12.20 10.86 -1.46
N LYS A 225 -13.43 10.61 -1.95
CA LYS A 225 -14.51 9.94 -1.22
C LYS A 225 -14.84 8.59 -1.88
N SER A 226 -14.91 7.54 -1.06
CA SER A 226 -15.28 6.19 -1.48
C SER A 226 -16.56 5.76 -0.76
N THR A 227 -17.55 5.28 -1.51
CA THR A 227 -18.81 4.72 -0.96
C THR A 227 -18.57 3.30 -0.47
N GLY A 228 -17.86 3.20 0.65
CA GLY A 228 -17.32 1.97 1.20
C GLY A 228 -15.79 2.04 1.35
N ARG A 229 -15.21 0.97 1.90
CA ARG A 229 -13.79 0.92 2.28
C ARG A 229 -12.87 0.95 1.06
N PHE A 230 -11.67 1.51 1.23
CA PHE A 230 -10.56 1.33 0.30
C PHE A 230 -10.01 -0.09 0.45
N ALA A 231 -9.53 -0.69 -0.64
CA ALA A 231 -9.00 -2.05 -0.63
C ALA A 231 -7.56 -2.16 -0.10
N SER A 232 -6.67 -1.29 -0.56
CA SER A 232 -5.23 -1.31 -0.26
C SER A 232 -4.77 0.02 0.33
N ALA A 233 -3.68 0.02 1.09
CA ALA A 233 -3.09 1.23 1.69
C ALA A 233 -2.80 2.34 0.64
N PRO A 234 -2.84 3.63 1.02
CA PRO A 234 -2.42 4.69 0.11
C PRO A 234 -0.93 4.58 -0.14
N ARG A 235 -0.51 4.61 -1.41
CA ARG A 235 0.90 4.58 -1.80
C ARG A 235 1.24 5.83 -2.60
N VAL A 236 2.27 6.56 -2.18
CA VAL A 236 2.77 7.70 -2.95
C VAL A 236 4.08 7.30 -3.60
N SER A 237 4.20 7.57 -4.90
CA SER A 237 5.35 7.21 -5.71
C SER A 237 5.50 8.26 -6.80
N ASP A 238 6.65 8.94 -6.88
CA ASP A 238 6.92 9.97 -7.89
C ASP A 238 5.91 11.13 -7.91
N GLY A 239 5.40 11.54 -6.74
CA GLY A 239 4.34 12.53 -6.63
C GLY A 239 2.96 12.05 -7.07
N ILE A 240 2.81 10.77 -7.39
CA ILE A 240 1.52 10.15 -7.72
C ILE A 240 1.01 9.34 -6.52
N LEU A 241 -0.17 9.71 -6.03
CA LEU A 241 -0.92 8.92 -5.05
C LEU A 241 -1.69 7.81 -5.76
N THR A 242 -1.53 6.58 -5.29
CA THR A 242 -2.32 5.42 -5.69
C THR A 242 -3.27 5.04 -4.56
N ILE A 243 -4.56 4.98 -4.89
CA ILE A 243 -5.64 4.56 -3.99
C ILE A 243 -6.52 3.51 -4.64
N SER A 244 -7.25 2.73 -3.86
CA SER A 244 -8.15 1.68 -4.35
C SER A 244 -9.58 1.83 -3.81
N PRO A 245 -10.31 2.90 -4.17
CA PRO A 245 -11.69 3.16 -3.74
C PRO A 245 -12.72 2.21 -4.36
N ARG A 246 -13.93 2.24 -3.79
CA ARG A 246 -15.14 1.71 -4.42
C ARG A 246 -15.53 2.54 -5.65
N VAL A 247 -15.92 1.83 -6.70
CA VAL A 247 -16.48 2.37 -7.95
C VAL A 247 -17.67 1.51 -8.37
N HIS A 248 -18.47 1.98 -9.34
CA HIS A 248 -19.64 1.25 -9.87
C HIS A 248 -20.60 0.79 -8.76
N ASN A 249 -20.87 1.69 -7.80
CA ASN A 249 -21.60 1.37 -6.56
C ASN A 249 -23.02 0.82 -6.81
N ASP A 250 -23.63 1.19 -7.93
CA ASP A 250 -24.97 0.74 -8.33
C ASP A 250 -24.97 -0.63 -9.02
N GLU A 251 -23.79 -1.14 -9.42
CA GLU A 251 -23.63 -2.39 -10.17
C GLU A 251 -23.06 -3.54 -9.33
N GLY A 252 -22.42 -3.21 -8.21
CA GLY A 252 -21.86 -4.19 -7.29
C GLY A 252 -20.61 -3.71 -6.58
N VAL A 253 -19.73 -4.66 -6.31
CA VAL A 253 -18.56 -4.50 -5.45
C VAL A 253 -17.33 -4.42 -6.35
N TYR A 254 -16.97 -3.22 -6.78
CA TYR A 254 -15.78 -3.00 -7.63
C TYR A 254 -14.75 -2.13 -6.93
N TYR A 255 -13.49 -2.33 -7.28
CA TYR A 255 -12.38 -1.50 -6.83
C TYR A 255 -11.66 -0.92 -8.05
N GLY A 256 -11.55 0.41 -8.07
CA GLY A 256 -10.84 1.14 -9.12
C GLY A 256 -9.50 1.64 -8.60
N MET A 257 -8.42 0.93 -8.90
CA MET A 257 -7.06 1.43 -8.60
C MET A 257 -6.86 2.74 -9.36
N THR A 258 -6.66 3.83 -8.64
CA THR A 258 -6.70 5.18 -9.18
C THR A 258 -5.39 5.89 -8.85
N ALA A 259 -4.73 6.39 -9.89
CA ALA A 259 -3.52 7.19 -9.81
C ALA A 259 -3.88 8.69 -9.85
N ILE A 260 -3.39 9.45 -8.88
CA ILE A 260 -3.73 10.86 -8.65
C ILE A 260 -2.45 11.68 -8.58
N ASP A 261 -2.33 12.69 -9.41
CA ASP A 261 -1.18 13.60 -9.42
C ASP A 261 -1.27 14.58 -8.25
N LEU A 262 -0.35 14.49 -7.29
CA LEU A 262 -0.31 15.40 -6.14
C LEU A 262 0.43 16.71 -6.44
N THR A 263 1.14 16.80 -7.57
CA THR A 263 2.09 17.87 -7.88
C THR A 263 1.44 19.05 -8.61
N ASP A 264 0.30 18.82 -9.24
CA ASP A 264 -0.40 19.83 -10.05
C ASP A 264 -1.31 20.76 -9.25
N GLY A 265 -1.41 20.54 -7.93
CA GLY A 265 -2.27 21.29 -7.00
C GLY A 265 -3.78 21.05 -7.18
N ASN A 266 -4.19 20.18 -8.10
CA ASN A 266 -5.58 19.88 -8.43
C ASN A 266 -5.96 18.42 -8.12
N ASN A 267 -4.99 17.57 -7.76
CA ASN A 267 -5.20 16.15 -7.50
C ASN A 267 -5.81 15.46 -8.75
N THR A 268 -5.24 15.72 -9.92
CA THR A 268 -5.79 15.21 -11.19
C THR A 268 -5.70 13.69 -11.25
N LYS A 269 -6.82 13.02 -11.60
CA LYS A 269 -6.83 11.60 -11.94
C LYS A 269 -6.00 11.34 -13.20
N ARG A 270 -4.89 10.64 -13.07
CA ARG A 270 -3.95 10.30 -14.16
C ARG A 270 -4.34 9.02 -14.89
N ALA A 271 -4.70 8.00 -14.13
CA ALA A 271 -5.07 6.69 -14.64
C ALA A 271 -6.03 5.99 -13.68
N GLN A 272 -6.83 5.06 -14.19
CA GLN A 272 -7.63 4.17 -13.38
C GLN A 272 -7.68 2.77 -14.00
N LEU A 273 -7.57 1.74 -13.18
CA LEU A 273 -7.79 0.35 -13.56
C LEU A 273 -8.84 -0.24 -12.63
N VAL A 274 -9.99 -0.62 -13.18
CA VAL A 274 -11.08 -1.25 -12.43
C VAL A 274 -10.94 -2.76 -12.48
N LEU A 275 -10.79 -3.40 -11.33
CA LEU A 275 -10.69 -4.86 -11.23
C LEU A 275 -12.05 -5.54 -11.47
N PRO A 276 -12.06 -6.83 -11.83
CA PRO A 276 -13.29 -7.61 -11.87
C PRO A 276 -14.09 -7.54 -10.57
N SER A 277 -15.39 -7.80 -10.66
CA SER A 277 -16.28 -7.77 -9.49
C SER A 277 -15.70 -8.57 -8.32
N SER A 278 -15.74 -7.97 -7.15
CA SER A 278 -15.30 -8.50 -5.85
C SER A 278 -13.81 -8.78 -5.71
N VAL A 279 -13.00 -8.64 -6.77
CA VAL A 279 -11.54 -8.79 -6.70
C VAL A 279 -10.97 -7.57 -6.00
N SER A 280 -10.32 -7.79 -4.87
CA SER A 280 -9.69 -6.74 -4.05
C SER A 280 -8.18 -6.77 -4.25
N PRO A 281 -7.52 -5.65 -4.56
CA PRO A 281 -6.07 -5.59 -4.50
C PRO A 281 -5.61 -5.68 -3.04
N PHE A 282 -4.55 -6.43 -2.81
CA PHE A 282 -3.82 -6.45 -1.55
C PHE A 282 -2.93 -5.21 -1.44
N GLU A 283 -2.07 -5.01 -2.44
CA GLU A 283 -1.23 -3.81 -2.60
C GLU A 283 -1.38 -3.26 -4.03
N ALA A 284 -1.24 -1.94 -4.17
CA ALA A 284 -1.26 -1.27 -5.47
C ALA A 284 -0.41 0.00 -5.44
N VAL A 285 0.41 0.19 -6.46
CA VAL A 285 1.21 1.39 -6.66
C VAL A 285 1.32 1.72 -8.15
N TYR A 286 1.20 3.00 -8.48
CA TYR A 286 1.46 3.51 -9.82
C TYR A 286 2.90 4.01 -9.88
N MET A 287 3.71 3.40 -10.73
CA MET A 287 5.11 3.77 -10.90
C MET A 287 5.56 3.55 -12.35
N GLY A 288 6.28 4.52 -12.91
CA GLY A 288 6.74 4.43 -14.30
C GLY A 288 5.60 4.31 -15.32
N ASP A 289 4.54 5.10 -15.13
CA ASP A 289 3.33 5.12 -15.97
C ASP A 289 2.54 3.80 -16.03
N THR A 290 2.75 2.89 -15.06
CA THR A 290 2.01 1.62 -14.98
C THR A 290 1.57 1.29 -13.57
N PHE A 291 0.45 0.56 -13.44
CA PHE A 291 0.08 -0.03 -12.16
C PHE A 291 0.89 -1.30 -11.91
N VAL A 292 1.40 -1.41 -10.69
CA VAL A 292 1.91 -2.64 -10.11
C VAL A 292 1.05 -2.98 -8.91
N PHE A 293 0.36 -4.11 -8.99
CA PHE A 293 -0.63 -4.48 -7.99
C PHE A 293 -0.62 -5.97 -7.73
N SER A 294 -1.09 -6.35 -6.56
CA SER A 294 -1.10 -7.73 -6.12
C SER A 294 -2.49 -8.18 -5.69
N ILE A 295 -2.76 -9.44 -5.95
CA ILE A 295 -3.98 -10.14 -5.51
C ILE A 295 -3.52 -11.26 -4.58
N GLU A 296 -3.98 -11.25 -3.32
CA GLU A 296 -3.57 -12.21 -2.29
C GLU A 296 -4.42 -13.49 -2.26
N ALA A 297 -5.53 -13.52 -3.01
CA ALA A 297 -6.44 -14.66 -3.04
C ALA A 297 -6.90 -14.97 -4.47
N THR A 298 -7.15 -16.24 -4.78
CA THR A 298 -7.70 -16.63 -6.08
C THR A 298 -9.22 -16.53 -6.09
N TYR A 299 -9.76 -15.77 -7.04
CA TYR A 299 -11.19 -15.56 -7.27
C TYR A 299 -11.66 -16.37 -8.48
N SER A 300 -12.58 -17.32 -8.25
CA SER A 300 -13.08 -18.18 -9.32
C SER A 300 -14.04 -17.44 -10.27
N GLY A 301 -13.85 -17.63 -11.58
CA GLY A 301 -14.83 -17.23 -12.60
C GLY A 301 -14.82 -15.76 -13.03
N VAL A 302 -13.83 -14.98 -12.59
CA VAL A 302 -13.76 -13.52 -12.84
C VAL A 302 -12.63 -13.11 -13.82
N GLY A 303 -12.06 -14.08 -14.55
CA GLY A 303 -10.96 -13.86 -15.49
C GLY A 303 -9.59 -13.85 -14.82
N SER A 304 -8.54 -13.64 -15.63
CA SER A 304 -7.15 -13.86 -15.21
C SER A 304 -6.67 -12.91 -14.12
N LEU A 305 -7.20 -11.68 -14.06
CA LEU A 305 -6.90 -10.73 -12.97
C LEU A 305 -7.49 -11.13 -11.60
N GLY A 306 -8.25 -12.23 -11.55
CA GLY A 306 -8.68 -12.84 -10.29
C GLY A 306 -7.69 -13.84 -9.71
N ASN A 307 -6.59 -14.18 -10.40
CA ASN A 307 -5.62 -15.15 -9.90
C ASN A 307 -4.67 -14.50 -8.89
N MET A 308 -4.29 -15.26 -7.86
CA MET A 308 -3.29 -14.81 -6.88
C MET A 308 -1.93 -14.56 -7.55
N GLY A 309 -1.34 -13.40 -7.27
CA GLY A 309 -0.01 -13.03 -7.73
C GLY A 309 0.18 -11.53 -7.87
N THR A 310 1.26 -11.13 -8.54
CA THR A 310 1.57 -9.71 -8.82
C THR A 310 1.46 -9.42 -10.31
N TYR A 311 0.80 -8.33 -10.65
CA TYR A 311 0.56 -7.86 -12.01
C TYR A 311 1.27 -6.53 -12.25
N ILE A 312 1.82 -6.37 -13.45
CA ILE A 312 2.35 -5.10 -13.96
C ILE A 312 1.60 -4.81 -15.27
N GLY A 313 0.83 -3.72 -15.31
CA GLY A 313 0.11 -3.33 -16.50
C GLY A 313 -0.98 -2.30 -16.26
N ASN A 314 -1.59 -1.85 -17.35
CA ASN A 314 -2.65 -0.85 -17.36
C ASN A 314 -3.93 -1.41 -17.99
N GLU A 315 -5.00 -0.63 -17.94
CA GLU A 315 -6.26 -0.93 -18.60
C GLU A 315 -6.05 -1.42 -20.05
N GLY A 316 -6.77 -2.48 -20.43
CA GLY A 316 -6.68 -3.11 -21.75
C GLY A 316 -5.60 -4.19 -21.89
N GLY A 317 -4.59 -4.21 -21.02
CA GLY A 317 -3.45 -5.13 -21.07
C GLY A 317 -2.47 -4.85 -22.24
N PRO A 318 -1.49 -5.73 -22.48
CA PRO A 318 -1.21 -6.95 -21.73
C PRO A 318 -0.69 -6.67 -20.31
N TYR A 319 -0.74 -7.69 -19.45
CA TYR A 319 -0.22 -7.66 -18.08
C TYR A 319 0.94 -8.65 -17.94
N LEU A 320 2.05 -8.21 -17.35
CA LEU A 320 3.06 -9.13 -16.86
C LEU A 320 2.58 -9.72 -15.55
N PHE A 321 2.74 -11.02 -15.35
CA PHE A 321 2.20 -11.73 -14.20
C PHE A 321 3.28 -12.58 -13.52
N LEU A 322 3.53 -12.29 -12.25
CA LEU A 322 4.31 -13.14 -11.36
C LEU A 322 3.35 -13.98 -10.53
N SER A 323 3.29 -15.27 -10.85
CA SER A 323 2.47 -16.29 -10.17
C SER A 323 3.10 -16.76 -8.85
N ARG A 324 3.40 -15.82 -7.96
CA ARG A 324 3.93 -16.06 -6.61
C ARG A 324 3.12 -15.29 -5.58
N GLU A 325 2.98 -15.87 -4.40
CA GLU A 325 2.27 -15.24 -3.28
C GLU A 325 2.91 -13.90 -2.94
N PRO A 326 2.18 -12.78 -3.10
CA PRO A 326 2.69 -11.46 -2.78
C PRO A 326 2.64 -11.22 -1.27
N LEU A 327 3.68 -10.60 -0.71
CA LEU A 327 3.74 -10.32 0.73
C LEU A 327 3.87 -8.85 1.10
N ALA A 328 4.20 -7.98 0.14
CA ALA A 328 4.35 -6.54 0.35
C ALA A 328 4.13 -5.77 -0.94
N CYS A 329 4.03 -4.44 -0.83
CA CYS A 329 3.97 -3.56 -1.99
C CYS A 329 5.27 -3.67 -2.80
N ALA A 330 5.16 -3.72 -4.12
CA ALA A 330 6.32 -3.74 -4.99
C ALA A 330 7.07 -2.40 -4.96
N ALA A 331 8.37 -2.46 -5.16
CA ALA A 331 9.21 -1.29 -5.41
C ALA A 331 9.90 -1.43 -6.77
N GLY A 332 10.38 -0.34 -7.34
CA GLY A 332 11.07 -0.44 -8.62
C GLY A 332 11.51 0.88 -9.20
N ARG A 333 12.17 0.78 -10.35
CA ARG A 333 12.59 1.93 -11.14
C ARG A 333 12.65 1.55 -12.61
N LYS A 334 12.01 2.35 -13.45
CA LYS A 334 11.95 2.13 -14.90
C LYS A 334 11.43 0.71 -15.20
N ASN A 335 12.29 -0.17 -15.72
CA ASN A 335 11.94 -1.52 -16.12
C ASN A 335 12.27 -2.58 -15.06
N LYS A 336 12.81 -2.18 -13.91
CA LYS A 336 13.18 -3.08 -12.81
C LYS A 336 12.15 -3.04 -11.70
N TYR A 337 11.66 -4.21 -11.31
CA TYR A 337 10.64 -4.39 -10.28
C TYR A 337 11.12 -5.39 -9.24
N LEU A 338 11.02 -5.02 -7.97
CA LEU A 338 11.27 -5.86 -6.82
C LEU A 338 9.94 -6.25 -6.18
N VAL A 339 9.67 -7.55 -6.16
CA VAL A 339 8.45 -8.11 -5.58
C VAL A 339 8.84 -9.03 -4.43
N LYS A 340 8.38 -8.70 -3.23
CA LYS A 340 8.58 -9.56 -2.05
C LYS A 340 7.71 -10.80 -2.16
N VAL A 341 8.35 -11.97 -2.07
CA VAL A 341 7.72 -13.30 -2.03
C VAL A 341 8.37 -14.11 -0.91
N GLN A 342 7.66 -15.08 -0.33
CA GLN A 342 8.16 -16.00 0.74
C GLN A 342 9.45 -15.56 1.44
N ALA A 343 10.60 -16.16 1.13
CA ALA A 343 11.90 -15.90 1.77
C ALA A 343 12.87 -15.03 0.94
N SER A 344 12.43 -14.43 -0.17
CA SER A 344 13.31 -13.65 -1.07
C SER A 344 12.58 -12.48 -1.75
N HIS A 345 13.29 -11.72 -2.58
CA HIS A 345 12.68 -10.74 -3.46
C HIS A 345 12.93 -11.15 -4.91
N PHE A 346 11.89 -11.18 -5.74
CA PHE A 346 12.08 -11.33 -7.18
C PHE A 346 12.46 -9.98 -7.76
N LEU A 347 13.64 -9.89 -8.38
CA LEU A 347 13.99 -8.77 -9.25
C LEU A 347 13.63 -9.15 -10.68
N ILE A 348 12.73 -8.38 -11.27
CA ILE A 348 12.24 -8.58 -12.64
C ILE A 348 12.75 -7.42 -13.48
N ASP A 349 13.44 -7.71 -14.58
CA ASP A 349 13.81 -6.71 -15.60
C ASP A 349 12.94 -6.94 -16.84
N THR A 350 11.99 -6.03 -17.06
CA THR A 350 11.03 -6.13 -18.17
C THR A 350 11.63 -5.76 -19.52
N SER A 351 12.78 -5.07 -19.54
CA SER A 351 13.49 -4.72 -20.77
C SER A 351 14.38 -5.86 -21.23
N ALA A 352 15.12 -6.47 -20.29
CA ALA A 352 15.96 -7.62 -20.58
C ALA A 352 15.15 -8.94 -20.67
N LYS A 353 13.90 -8.93 -20.20
CA LYS A 353 13.05 -10.12 -20.03
C LYS A 353 13.75 -11.18 -19.17
N THR A 354 14.29 -10.74 -18.05
CA THR A 354 14.94 -11.61 -17.07
C THR A 354 14.30 -11.48 -15.71
N TYR A 355 14.45 -12.50 -14.89
CA TYR A 355 14.15 -12.42 -13.47
C TYR A 355 15.15 -13.24 -12.65
N GLY A 356 15.30 -12.89 -11.38
CA GLY A 356 16.04 -13.71 -10.42
C GLY A 356 15.59 -13.46 -9.00
N SER A 357 16.22 -14.15 -8.04
CA SER A 357 15.97 -13.95 -6.61
C SER A 357 17.09 -13.17 -5.93
N LEU A 358 16.76 -12.01 -5.37
CA LEU A 358 17.59 -11.33 -4.38
C LEU A 358 17.41 -12.03 -3.04
N LEU A 359 18.49 -12.62 -2.54
CA LEU A 359 18.48 -13.46 -1.34
C LEU A 359 18.49 -12.63 -0.06
N SER A 360 17.82 -13.16 0.96
CA SER A 360 17.85 -12.65 2.34
C SER A 360 19.27 -12.69 2.94
N PRO A 361 19.58 -11.88 3.97
CA PRO A 361 20.85 -11.99 4.66
C PRO A 361 20.99 -13.37 5.32
N ASP A 362 22.24 -13.80 5.54
CA ASP A 362 22.51 -15.06 6.24
C ASP A 362 21.83 -15.07 7.62
N ARG A 363 21.31 -16.25 8.01
CA ARG A 363 20.63 -16.48 9.28
C ARG A 363 19.39 -15.62 9.53
N ALA A 364 18.78 -15.08 8.48
CA ALA A 364 17.44 -14.51 8.55
C ALA A 364 16.41 -15.54 9.07
N LEU A 365 15.30 -15.04 9.60
CA LEU A 365 14.14 -15.87 9.93
C LEU A 365 13.51 -16.47 8.66
N GLU A 366 12.54 -17.36 8.84
CA GLU A 366 11.96 -18.18 7.75
C GLU A 366 11.39 -17.36 6.58
N TYR A 367 10.77 -16.20 6.87
CA TYR A 367 10.24 -15.29 5.85
C TYR A 367 11.31 -14.38 5.21
N GLY A 368 12.58 -14.55 5.57
CA GLY A 368 13.68 -13.77 5.02
C GLY A 368 13.63 -12.29 5.46
N ASP A 369 14.16 -11.42 4.61
CA ASP A 369 14.04 -9.98 4.77
C ASP A 369 12.72 -9.44 4.20
N TYR A 370 12.31 -8.29 4.72
CA TYR A 370 11.09 -7.59 4.35
C TYR A 370 11.43 -6.20 3.77
N PRO A 371 10.69 -5.70 2.78
CA PRO A 371 10.95 -4.38 2.22
C PRO A 371 10.47 -3.28 3.18
N ALA A 372 11.31 -2.28 3.41
CA ALA A 372 10.89 -0.99 3.96
C ALA A 372 10.39 -0.05 2.86
N THR A 373 10.96 -0.17 1.65
CA THR A 373 10.64 0.66 0.47
C THR A 373 9.43 0.12 -0.29
N ALA A 374 8.58 1.03 -0.78
CA ALA A 374 7.49 0.73 -1.71
C ALA A 374 7.43 1.77 -2.84
N GLY A 375 6.98 1.38 -4.03
CA GLY A 375 6.85 2.28 -5.18
C GLY A 375 8.17 2.64 -5.88
N LYS A 376 8.15 3.74 -6.64
CA LYS A 376 9.31 4.20 -7.40
C LYS A 376 10.42 4.64 -6.45
N SER A 377 11.61 4.04 -6.55
CA SER A 377 12.76 4.47 -5.77
C SER A 377 14.09 4.21 -6.48
N ASN A 378 15.10 5.03 -6.21
CA ASN A 378 16.48 4.78 -6.65
C ASN A 378 17.19 3.77 -5.76
N SER A 379 16.72 3.63 -4.52
CA SER A 379 17.32 2.76 -3.52
C SER A 379 16.25 1.89 -2.88
N PHE A 380 16.59 0.63 -2.64
CA PHE A 380 15.70 -0.33 -2.04
C PHE A 380 16.23 -0.75 -0.68
N LEU A 381 15.50 -0.40 0.38
CA LEU A 381 15.82 -0.75 1.74
C LEU A 381 15.05 -2.01 2.13
N THR A 382 15.76 -3.03 2.61
CA THR A 382 15.19 -4.19 3.27
C THR A 382 15.71 -4.33 4.68
N TYR A 383 14.97 -5.06 5.51
CA TYR A 383 15.40 -5.40 6.86
C TYR A 383 14.98 -6.82 7.25
N ALA A 384 15.81 -7.50 8.02
CA ALA A 384 15.53 -8.85 8.50
C ALA A 384 16.00 -9.02 9.93
N THR A 385 15.20 -9.68 10.76
CA THR A 385 15.70 -10.23 12.02
C THR A 385 16.67 -11.36 11.70
N VAL A 386 17.88 -11.29 12.26
CA VAL A 386 18.93 -12.30 12.08
C VAL A 386 19.26 -12.98 13.40
N ARG A 387 19.51 -14.29 13.31
CA ARG A 387 19.87 -15.13 14.46
C ARG A 387 21.37 -15.07 14.72
N ASN A 388 21.79 -15.21 15.98
CA ASN A 388 23.19 -15.42 16.39
C ASN A 388 23.68 -16.85 16.05
N SER A 389 24.94 -17.18 16.37
CA SER A 389 25.55 -18.47 16.02
C SER A 389 24.89 -19.67 16.71
N GLN A 390 24.09 -19.41 17.74
CA GLN A 390 23.30 -20.39 18.47
C GLN A 390 21.86 -20.51 17.95
N GLY A 391 21.49 -19.76 16.91
CA GLY A 391 20.15 -19.77 16.33
C GLY A 391 19.14 -18.88 17.04
N ILE A 392 19.57 -17.99 17.95
CA ILE A 392 18.69 -17.10 18.73
C ILE A 392 18.59 -15.74 18.04
N PRO A 393 17.38 -15.16 17.82
CA PRO A 393 17.24 -13.80 17.30
C PRO A 393 18.04 -12.79 18.13
N GLU A 394 18.88 -11.97 17.48
CA GLU A 394 19.83 -11.09 18.18
C GLU A 394 19.82 -9.66 17.67
N THR A 395 19.74 -9.46 16.35
CA THR A 395 19.78 -8.13 15.73
C THR A 395 18.84 -8.06 14.53
N VAL A 396 18.66 -6.86 14.00
CA VAL A 396 18.04 -6.62 12.70
C VAL A 396 19.13 -6.18 11.71
N THR A 397 19.26 -6.85 10.58
CA THR A 397 20.13 -6.42 9.49
C THR A 397 19.31 -5.60 8.50
N ALA A 398 19.66 -4.33 8.32
CA ALA A 398 19.11 -3.47 7.28
C ALA A 398 20.08 -3.40 6.10
N ARG A 399 19.59 -3.55 4.86
CA ARG A 399 20.39 -3.54 3.63
C ARG A 399 19.82 -2.54 2.64
N LEU A 400 20.67 -1.68 2.09
CA LEU A 400 20.29 -0.72 1.08
C LEU A 400 20.90 -1.11 -0.27
N PHE A 401 20.07 -1.30 -1.29
CA PHE A 401 20.48 -1.63 -2.64
C PHE A 401 20.27 -0.44 -3.58
N SER A 402 21.08 -0.33 -4.64
CA SER A 402 20.91 0.69 -5.69
C SER A 402 20.31 0.07 -6.96
N LEU A 403 19.27 0.68 -7.54
CA LEU A 403 18.50 0.11 -8.68
C LEU A 403 18.84 0.68 -10.06
#